data_AF-A0A494RF21-F1
#
_entry.id   AF-A0A494RF21-F1
#
_cell.length_a   1.000
_cell.length_b   1.000
_cell.length_c   1.000
_cell.angle_alpha   90.00
_cell.angle_beta   90.00
_cell.angle_gamma   90.00
#
_symmetry.space_group_name_H-M   'P 1'
#
loop_
_entity.id
_entity.type
_entity.pdbx_description
1 polymer ?
#
loop_
_entity_poly.entity_id
_entity_poly.type
_entity_poly.pdbx_seq_one_letter_code
_entity_poly.pdbx_strand_id
1 'polypeptide(L)'
;MQIQVISGTPVEEAYMTGVVFAGLTETRDGFPVVHAHAYAVSGLLGILEVRAARGEREILVMGCSRDQIQAVLEWQSETEEVADLESLVLHLVRSDPIEQNAG
;
A
#
# COMPACT_ATOMS: atom_id res chain seq x y z
N MET A 1 13.48 -0.65 -2.57
CA MET A 1 12.01 -0.73 -2.46
C MET A 1 11.38 -1.16 -3.78
N GLN A 2 10.35 -2.02 -3.72
CA GLN A 2 9.52 -2.43 -4.85
C GLN A 2 8.06 -2.02 -4.60
N ILE A 3 7.41 -1.44 -5.61
CA ILE A 3 5.98 -1.08 -5.55
C ILE A 3 5.20 -1.87 -6.60
N GLN A 4 4.08 -2.45 -6.18
CA GLN A 4 3.10 -3.09 -7.05
C GLN A 4 1.78 -2.34 -6.92
N VAL A 5 1.24 -1.86 -8.03
CA VAL A 5 -0.10 -1.25 -8.06
C VAL A 5 -1.08 -2.30 -8.56
N ILE A 6 -2.01 -2.69 -7.70
CA ILE A 6 -3.10 -3.60 -8.03
C ILE A 6 -4.22 -2.73 -8.62
N SER A 7 -4.48 -2.95 -9.90
CA SER A 7 -5.55 -2.30 -10.66
C SER A 7 -6.19 -3.31 -11.59
N GLY A 8 -7.52 -3.36 -11.64
CA GLY A 8 -8.26 -4.28 -12.50
C GLY A 8 -9.76 -4.08 -12.38
N THR A 9 -10.53 -5.07 -12.82
CA THR A 9 -11.95 -5.12 -12.42
C THR A 9 -12.07 -5.40 -10.92
N PRO A 10 -13.18 -5.03 -10.25
CA PRO A 10 -13.36 -5.28 -8.82
C PRO A 10 -13.15 -6.75 -8.42
N VAL A 11 -13.48 -7.70 -9.31
CA VAL A 11 -13.30 -9.14 -9.10
C VAL A 11 -11.80 -9.51 -9.13
N GLU A 12 -11.05 -9.00 -10.10
CA GLU A 12 -9.61 -9.23 -10.22
C GLU A 12 -8.86 -8.59 -9.05
N GLU A 13 -9.22 -7.36 -8.67
CA GLU A 13 -8.62 -6.66 -7.54
C GLU A 13 -8.86 -7.42 -6.23
N ALA A 14 -10.09 -7.87 -5.98
CA ALA A 14 -10.42 -8.67 -4.80
C ALA A 14 -9.64 -10.00 -4.78
N TYR A 15 -9.52 -10.67 -5.93
CA TYR A 15 -8.75 -11.91 -6.05
C TYR A 15 -7.26 -11.68 -5.76
N MET A 16 -6.65 -10.71 -6.42
CA MET A 16 -5.22 -10.37 -6.24
C MET A 16 -4.93 -9.90 -4.82
N THR A 17 -5.81 -9.09 -4.24
CA THR A 17 -5.71 -8.67 -2.83
C THR A 17 -5.75 -9.87 -1.89
N GLY A 18 -6.66 -10.83 -2.14
CA GLY A 18 -6.75 -12.07 -1.35
C GLY A 18 -5.49 -12.93 -1.45
N VAL A 19 -4.91 -13.04 -2.65
CA VAL A 19 -3.64 -13.76 -2.88
C VAL A 19 -2.49 -13.10 -2.12
N VAL A 20 -2.35 -11.77 -2.23
CA VAL A 20 -1.32 -11.01 -1.51
C VAL A 20 -1.52 -11.15 0.00
N PHE A 21 -2.73 -10.95 0.49
CA PHE A 21 -3.05 -11.06 1.91
C PHE A 21 -2.69 -12.44 2.49
N ALA A 22 -2.98 -13.52 1.76
CA ALA A 22 -2.64 -14.87 2.17
C ALA A 22 -1.13 -15.14 2.23
N GLY A 23 -0.32 -14.35 1.51
CA GLY A 23 1.14 -14.41 1.54
C GLY A 23 1.79 -13.54 2.63
N LEU A 24 1.04 -12.61 3.24
CA LEU A 24 1.60 -11.70 4.24
C LEU A 24 2.02 -12.47 5.50
N THR A 25 3.18 -12.09 6.03
CA THR A 25 3.63 -12.59 7.33
C THR A 25 2.97 -11.80 8.45
N GLU A 26 2.27 -12.50 9.35
CA GLU A 26 1.70 -11.88 10.55
C GLU A 26 2.81 -11.36 11.47
N THR A 27 2.65 -10.13 11.95
CA THR A 27 3.57 -9.49 12.89
C THR A 27 3.00 -9.53 14.30
N ARG A 28 3.78 -9.07 15.28
CA ARG A 28 3.30 -8.95 16.68
C ARG A 28 2.06 -8.05 16.81
N ASP A 29 1.90 -7.09 15.90
CA ASP A 29 0.80 -6.13 15.91
C ASP A 29 -0.28 -6.48 14.85
N GLY A 30 -0.26 -7.72 14.33
CA GLY A 30 -1.18 -8.24 13.31
C GLY A 30 -0.61 -8.20 11.89
N PHE A 31 -1.48 -8.33 10.89
CA PHE A 31 -1.08 -8.27 9.48
C PHE A 31 -0.63 -6.86 9.08
N PRO A 32 0.39 -6.73 8.21
CA PRO A 32 0.92 -5.46 7.73
C PRO A 32 -0.02 -4.84 6.67
N VAL A 33 -1.23 -4.46 7.12
CA VAL A 33 -2.28 -3.85 6.29
C VAL A 33 -2.48 -2.40 6.71
N VAL A 34 -2.46 -1.49 5.73
CA VAL A 34 -2.71 -0.06 5.90
C VAL A 34 -3.92 0.33 5.06
N HIS A 35 -4.90 1.01 5.68
CA HIS A 35 -6.02 1.59 4.95
C HIS A 35 -5.73 3.04 4.61
N ALA A 36 -5.44 3.34 3.34
CA ALA A 36 -4.98 4.65 2.90
C ALA A 36 -6.01 5.76 3.10
N HIS A 37 -7.32 5.44 3.06
CA HIS A 37 -8.39 6.42 3.28
C HIS A 37 -8.37 7.05 4.68
N ALA A 38 -7.70 6.43 5.67
CA ALA A 38 -7.57 6.97 7.01
C ALA A 38 -6.49 8.06 7.13
N TYR A 39 -5.72 8.30 6.06
CA TYR A 39 -4.57 9.19 6.07
C TYR A 39 -4.65 10.21 4.93
N ALA A 40 -4.24 11.45 5.23
CA ALA A 40 -3.81 12.37 4.18
C ALA A 40 -2.55 11.81 3.49
N VAL A 41 -2.19 12.33 2.31
CA VAL A 41 -1.02 11.87 1.53
C VAL A 41 0.26 11.81 2.36
N SER A 42 0.60 12.89 3.08
CA SER A 42 1.79 12.92 3.95
C SER A 42 1.69 11.95 5.13
N GLY A 43 0.48 11.77 5.68
CA GLY A 43 0.22 10.81 6.74
C GLY A 43 0.43 9.37 6.29
N LEU A 44 0.09 9.06 5.03
CA LEU A 44 0.30 7.74 4.44
C LEU A 44 1.79 7.42 4.34
N LEU A 45 2.61 8.34 3.84
CA LEU A 45 4.07 8.14 3.78
C LEU A 45 4.67 7.94 5.18
N GLY A 46 4.27 8.79 6.13
CA GLY A 46 4.75 8.68 7.51
C GLY A 46 4.40 7.34 8.18
N ILE A 47 3.19 6.80 7.96
CA ILE A 47 2.86 5.48 8.51
C ILE A 47 3.63 4.35 7.82
N LEU A 48 3.88 4.44 6.50
CA LEU A 48 4.68 3.46 5.78
C LEU A 48 6.13 3.43 6.27
N GLU A 49 6.73 4.59 6.52
CA GLU A 49 8.06 4.69 7.14
C GLU A 49 8.11 4.05 8.52
N VAL A 50 7.12 4.33 9.38
CA VAL A 50 7.02 3.72 10.72
C VAL A 50 6.91 2.20 10.62
N ARG A 51 6.12 1.68 9.69
CA ARG A 51 5.92 0.25 9.46
C ARG A 51 7.21 -0.42 8.97
N ALA A 52 7.88 0.20 8.00
CA ALA A 52 9.17 -0.25 7.51
C ALA A 52 10.25 -0.25 8.61
N ALA A 53 10.30 0.80 9.44
CA ALA A 53 11.22 0.91 10.58
C ALA A 53 10.95 -0.14 11.67
N ARG A 54 9.71 -0.65 11.79
CA ARG A 54 9.36 -1.79 12.66
C ARG A 54 9.79 -3.15 12.08
N GLY A 55 10.34 -3.15 10.88
CA GLY A 55 10.80 -4.36 10.20
C GLY A 55 9.73 -5.03 9.33
N GLU A 56 8.58 -4.38 9.09
CA GLU A 56 7.62 -4.87 8.12
C GLU A 56 8.20 -4.70 6.72
N ARG A 57 8.45 -5.82 6.02
CA ARG A 57 9.09 -5.83 4.69
C ARG A 57 8.11 -6.02 3.54
N GLU A 58 6.88 -6.39 3.83
CA GLU A 58 5.82 -6.50 2.84
C GLU A 58 4.55 -5.91 3.44
N ILE A 59 3.99 -4.89 2.80
CA ILE A 59 2.84 -4.13 3.32
C ILE A 59 1.77 -4.04 2.23
N LEU A 60 0.54 -4.37 2.60
CA LEU A 60 -0.64 -4.20 1.76
C LEU A 60 -1.33 -2.88 2.12
N VAL A 61 -1.48 -2.00 1.13
CA VAL A 61 -2.11 -0.70 1.28
C VAL A 61 -3.42 -0.69 0.50
N MET A 62 -4.53 -0.56 1.22
CA MET A 62 -5.89 -0.67 0.71
C MET A 62 -6.49 0.71 0.41
N GLY A 63 -7.17 0.85 -0.72
CA GLY A 63 -8.00 2.01 -1.04
C GLY A 63 -7.20 3.28 -1.30
N CYS A 64 -6.08 3.16 -2.00
CA CYS A 64 -5.22 4.28 -2.36
C CYS A 64 -5.87 5.16 -3.43
N SER A 65 -5.92 6.46 -3.19
CA SER A 65 -6.24 7.44 -4.22
C SER A 65 -5.09 7.58 -5.22
N ARG A 66 -5.36 8.22 -6.38
CA ARG A 66 -4.32 8.49 -7.38
C ARG A 66 -3.17 9.32 -6.79
N ASP A 67 -3.48 10.35 -6.00
CA ASP A 67 -2.48 11.24 -5.40
C ASP A 67 -1.63 10.49 -4.37
N GLN A 68 -2.24 9.60 -3.59
CA GLN A 68 -1.53 8.74 -2.66
C GLN A 68 -0.58 7.77 -3.37
N ILE A 69 -1.03 7.14 -4.46
CA ILE A 69 -0.17 6.25 -5.26
C ILE A 69 1.00 7.03 -5.84
N GLN A 70 0.74 8.21 -6.41
CA GLN A 70 1.78 9.05 -6.98
C GLN A 70 2.83 9.43 -5.93
N ALA A 71 2.40 9.87 -4.75
CA ALA A 71 3.32 10.24 -3.67
C ALA A 71 4.18 9.05 -3.20
N VAL A 72 3.63 7.83 -3.15
CA VAL A 72 4.39 6.63 -2.78
C VAL A 72 5.42 6.26 -3.86
N LEU A 73 5.09 6.46 -5.15
CA LEU A 73 6.03 6.27 -6.26
C LEU A 73 7.15 7.33 -6.26
N GLU A 74 6.83 8.58 -5.94
CA GLU A 74 7.81 9.65 -5.77
C GLU A 74 8.76 9.33 -4.60
N TRP A 75 8.19 8.94 -3.44
CA TRP A 75 8.96 8.50 -2.29
C TRP A 75 9.90 7.32 -2.61
N GLN A 76 9.52 6.41 -3.51
CA GLN A 76 10.42 5.36 -4.00
C GLN A 76 11.67 5.91 -4.67
N SER A 77 11.50 6.91 -5.52
CA SER A 77 12.61 7.52 -6.23
C SER A 77 13.51 8.31 -5.28
N GLU A 78 12.93 8.96 -4.27
CA GLU A 78 13.67 9.70 -3.24
C GLU A 78 14.45 8.80 -2.27
N THR A 79 14.00 7.56 -2.07
CA THR A 79 14.56 6.62 -1.08
C THR A 79 15.28 5.42 -1.69
N GLU A 80 15.62 5.48 -2.97
CA GLU A 80 16.26 4.37 -3.70
C GLU A 80 17.58 3.92 -3.03
N GLU A 81 18.36 4.85 -2.48
CA GLU A 81 19.64 4.57 -1.82
C GLU A 81 19.53 4.22 -0.32
N VAL A 82 18.31 4.22 0.24
CA VAL A 82 18.09 3.93 1.65
C VAL A 82 18.09 2.41 1.86
N ALA A 83 19.21 1.87 2.35
CA ALA A 83 19.39 0.43 2.58
C ALA A 83 18.26 -0.20 3.41
N ASP A 84 17.73 0.53 4.40
CA ASP A 84 16.63 0.05 5.24
C ASP A 84 15.31 -0.15 4.48
N LEU A 85 15.15 0.46 3.30
CA LEU A 85 13.96 0.37 2.45
C LEU A 85 14.21 -0.48 1.20
N GLU A 86 15.43 -0.99 0.99
CA GLU A 86 15.79 -1.75 -0.21
C GLU A 86 14.87 -2.97 -0.41
N SER A 87 14.62 -3.71 0.67
CA SER A 87 13.79 -4.92 0.69
C SER A 87 12.29 -4.69 0.94
N LEU A 88 11.85 -3.43 1.07
CA LEU A 88 10.44 -3.12 1.29
C LEU A 88 9.62 -3.37 0.01
N VAL A 89 8.54 -4.15 0.13
CA VAL A 89 7.54 -4.39 -0.91
C VAL A 89 6.22 -3.74 -0.50
N LEU A 90 5.68 -2.89 -1.35
CA LEU A 90 4.37 -2.27 -1.14
C LEU A 90 3.38 -2.74 -2.21
N HIS A 91 2.22 -3.21 -1.77
CA HIS A 91 1.09 -3.56 -2.63
C HIS A 91 0.01 -2.49 -2.50
N LEU A 92 -0.15 -1.63 -3.50
CA LEU A 92 -1.09 -0.52 -3.49
C LEU A 92 -2.36 -0.91 -4.24
N VAL A 93 -3.45 -1.13 -3.52
CA VAL A 93 -4.78 -1.37 -4.09
C VAL A 93 -5.48 -0.04 -4.31
N ARG A 94 -5.92 0.23 -5.54
CA ARG A 94 -6.65 1.47 -5.84
C ARG A 94 -7.95 1.53 -5.08
N SER A 95 -8.36 2.74 -4.71
CA SER A 95 -9.78 2.98 -4.47
C SER A 95 -10.44 3.14 -5.83
N ASP A 96 -11.31 2.22 -6.19
CA ASP A 96 -12.25 2.49 -7.26
C ASP A 96 -13.03 3.77 -6.91
N PRO A 97 -13.29 4.66 -7.88
CA PRO A 97 -14.39 5.59 -7.72
C PRO A 97 -15.63 4.72 -7.64
N ILE A 98 -16.12 4.47 -6.43
CA ILE A 98 -17.49 4.02 -6.24
C ILE A 98 -18.31 5.11 -6.91
N GLU A 99 -18.82 4.84 -8.12
CA GLU A 99 -19.89 5.66 -8.68
C GLU A 99 -20.98 5.65 -7.61
N GLN A 100 -21.11 6.78 -6.91
CA GLN A 100 -22.30 7.11 -6.16
C GLN A 100 -23.43 7.30 -7.16
N ASN A 101 -23.89 6.23 -7.81
CA ASN A 101 -25.14 6.21 -8.53
C ASN A 101 -26.26 6.07 -7.49
N ALA A 102 -26.47 7.16 -6.75
CA ALA A 102 -27.76 7.48 -6.15
C ALA A 102 -28.52 8.32 -7.19
N GLY A 103 -29.36 7.66 -7.98
CA GLY A 103 -30.33 8.26 -8.88
C GLY A 103 -31.66 7.55 -8.75
#